data_AF-A0A7T0KGL0-F1
#
_entry.id   AF-A0A7T0KGL0-F1
#
_cell.length_a   1.000
_cell.length_b   1.000
_cell.length_c   1.000
_cell.angle_alpha   90.00
_cell.angle_beta   90.00
_cell.angle_gamma   90.00
#
_symmetry.space_group_name_H-M   'P 1'
#
loop_
_entity.id
_entity.type
_entity.pdbx_description
1 polymer ?
#
loop_
_entity_poly.entity_id
_entity_poly.type
_entity_poly.pdbx_seq_one_letter_code
_entity_poly.pdbx_strand_id
1 'polypeptide(L)'
;MGDTGHAAEWAEGYKAGYAAAYGEGYQAGLAAGRAGLYADQHLERKLAKREAKNAKREAKYAARLERERDREAARARFLATSNPGRTAPGTAQSATGSTAAPAPAPRSKGRRAQEATIVGKEQISPDMVRLRALAPELIGREFDYTDHYIKILFVPDGAPYSWPFDLAEIKRSQPKHLRPVTRTYTLRSVDSATGEIEIDFVLHGDSGLAGPWARDVEVGQTFAFLGPGGGWAPTAKYDHFVLAGDESAAPAIAAALERIPAGSSAVAFIEVEAAGHEIPLPTGEDIEVRFVYREGAMPGSVLSDAVRSYTPPPGHVGWFVHGVAEMIKALRRHLFVAKGVSKRDASISGYWRLRMTEDQWQESKREFVAALEAEEEAAAREP
;
A
#
# COMPACT_ATOMS: atom_id res chain seq x y z
N MET A 1 -4.31 -37.31 30.21
CA MET A 1 -5.77 -37.20 29.96
C MET A 1 -6.27 -36.07 30.84
N GLY A 2 -6.95 -35.08 30.25
CA GLY A 2 -7.26 -33.77 30.84
C GLY A 2 -6.11 -32.79 30.56
N ASP A 3 -6.26 -31.68 29.85
CA ASP A 3 -7.41 -30.78 29.71
C ASP A 3 -7.46 -30.21 28.28
N THR A 4 -8.35 -30.75 27.43
CA THR A 4 -8.66 -30.24 26.08
C THR A 4 -10.01 -29.53 26.04
N GLY A 5 -10.66 -29.32 27.20
CA GLY A 5 -12.01 -28.78 27.29
C GLY A 5 -12.05 -27.25 27.22
N HIS A 6 -11.10 -26.58 27.88
CA HIS A 6 -11.13 -25.12 28.00
C HIS A 6 -10.84 -24.34 26.71
N ALA A 7 -10.06 -24.90 25.78
CA ALA A 7 -9.76 -24.23 24.50
C ALA A 7 -10.91 -24.34 23.48
N ALA A 8 -11.72 -25.40 23.55
CA ALA A 8 -12.86 -25.62 22.66
C ALA A 8 -14.09 -24.81 23.08
N GLU A 9 -14.39 -24.74 24.39
CA GLU A 9 -15.50 -23.94 24.93
C GLU A 9 -15.29 -22.43 24.70
N TRP A 10 -14.03 -21.94 24.73
CA TRP A 10 -13.73 -20.52 24.48
C TRP A 10 -13.88 -20.14 23.00
N ALA A 11 -13.51 -21.04 22.08
CA ALA A 11 -13.66 -20.83 20.64
C ALA A 11 -15.13 -20.87 20.20
N GLU A 12 -15.96 -21.74 20.80
CA GLU A 12 -17.40 -21.75 20.55
C GLU A 12 -18.12 -20.56 21.18
N GLY A 13 -17.75 -20.15 22.39
CA GLY A 13 -18.32 -18.96 23.04
C GLY A 13 -18.04 -17.66 22.28
N TYR A 14 -16.83 -17.52 21.71
CA TYR A 14 -16.47 -16.38 20.86
C TYR A 14 -17.21 -16.41 19.51
N LYS A 15 -17.37 -17.59 18.88
CA LYS A 15 -18.13 -17.75 17.63
C LYS A 15 -19.64 -17.49 17.81
N ALA A 16 -20.24 -17.99 18.89
CA ALA A 16 -21.67 -17.86 19.18
C ALA A 16 -22.07 -16.44 19.58
N GLY A 17 -21.25 -15.76 20.41
CA GLY A 17 -21.50 -14.37 20.80
C GLY A 17 -21.38 -13.38 19.65
N TYR A 18 -20.56 -13.68 18.63
CA TYR A 18 -20.33 -12.80 17.48
C TYR A 18 -21.29 -13.06 16.30
N ALA A 19 -21.70 -14.32 16.07
CA ALA A 19 -22.69 -14.68 15.05
C ALA A 19 -24.07 -14.04 15.31
N ALA A 20 -24.48 -13.93 16.58
CA ALA A 20 -25.73 -13.32 16.99
C ALA A 20 -25.80 -11.80 16.70
N ALA A 21 -24.66 -11.13 16.54
CA ALA A 21 -24.60 -9.68 16.30
C ALA A 21 -24.54 -9.29 14.81
N TYR A 22 -24.29 -10.23 13.88
CA TYR A 22 -23.92 -9.89 12.48
C TYR A 22 -24.59 -10.71 11.36
N GLY A 23 -25.43 -11.71 11.67
CA GLY A 23 -26.00 -12.61 10.66
C GLY A 23 -26.96 -11.96 9.64
N GLU A 24 -27.94 -11.18 10.10
CA GLU A 24 -29.03 -10.71 9.22
C GLU A 24 -28.76 -9.35 8.56
N GLY A 25 -28.13 -8.41 9.28
CA GLY A 25 -27.92 -7.04 8.79
C GLY A 25 -26.90 -6.93 7.64
N TYR A 26 -25.86 -7.77 7.65
CA TYR A 26 -24.80 -7.75 6.63
C TYR A 26 -25.29 -8.33 5.29
N GLN A 27 -25.99 -9.47 5.34
CA GLN A 27 -26.56 -10.11 4.15
C GLN A 27 -27.71 -9.28 3.57
N ALA A 28 -28.54 -8.66 4.41
CA ALA A 28 -29.58 -7.73 3.96
C ALA A 28 -29.00 -6.46 3.31
N GLY A 29 -27.88 -5.95 3.80
CA GLY A 29 -27.17 -4.80 3.21
C GLY A 29 -26.62 -5.11 1.81
N LEU A 30 -26.09 -6.31 1.60
CA LEU A 30 -25.64 -6.81 0.28
C LEU A 30 -26.81 -7.00 -0.70
N ALA A 31 -27.96 -7.48 -0.22
CA ALA A 31 -29.15 -7.69 -1.05
C ALA A 31 -29.86 -6.36 -1.45
N ALA A 32 -29.93 -5.40 -0.52
CA ALA A 32 -30.61 -4.12 -0.75
C ALA A 32 -29.89 -3.21 -1.77
N GLY A 33 -28.57 -3.37 -1.94
CA GLY A 33 -27.79 -2.62 -2.92
C GLY A 33 -28.05 -2.99 -4.39
N ARG A 34 -28.76 -4.08 -4.68
CA ARG A 34 -28.92 -4.63 -6.04
C ARG A 34 -30.21 -4.25 -6.78
N ALA A 35 -31.23 -3.68 -6.12
CA ALA A 35 -32.57 -3.60 -6.72
C ALA A 35 -32.97 -2.19 -7.20
N GLY A 36 -32.55 -1.82 -8.41
CA GLY A 36 -33.52 -1.73 -9.50
C GLY A 36 -34.25 -0.42 -9.86
N LEU A 37 -34.08 0.74 -9.19
CA LEU A 37 -34.89 1.93 -9.57
C LEU A 37 -34.18 3.31 -9.57
N TYR A 38 -32.87 3.37 -9.35
CA TYR A 38 -32.08 4.61 -9.45
C TYR A 38 -30.97 4.57 -10.51
N ALA A 39 -30.78 3.46 -11.22
CA ALA A 39 -29.62 3.24 -12.08
C ALA A 39 -29.57 4.22 -13.27
N ASP A 40 -30.68 4.47 -13.95
CA ASP A 40 -30.66 5.17 -15.24
C ASP A 40 -30.52 6.69 -15.11
N GLN A 41 -31.32 7.35 -14.26
CA GLN A 41 -31.18 8.79 -14.02
C GLN A 41 -29.90 9.16 -13.27
N HIS A 42 -29.36 8.23 -12.46
CA HIS A 42 -28.07 8.43 -11.79
C HIS A 42 -26.89 8.23 -12.76
N LEU A 43 -26.99 7.27 -13.67
CA LEU A 43 -26.01 7.05 -14.74
C LEU A 43 -25.97 8.24 -15.69
N GLU A 44 -27.11 8.77 -16.12
CA GLU A 44 -27.18 9.97 -16.98
C GLU A 44 -26.56 11.20 -16.31
N ARG A 45 -26.86 11.46 -15.03
CA ARG A 45 -26.21 12.55 -14.27
C ARG A 45 -24.72 12.32 -14.09
N LYS A 46 -24.28 11.07 -13.90
CA LYS A 46 -22.85 10.69 -13.85
C LYS A 46 -22.15 10.89 -15.19
N LEU A 47 -22.80 10.52 -16.29
CA LEU A 47 -22.30 10.69 -17.66
C LEU A 47 -22.16 12.17 -18.01
N ALA A 48 -23.18 12.99 -17.74
CA ALA A 48 -23.11 14.44 -17.96
C ALA A 48 -22.00 15.11 -17.12
N LYS A 49 -21.84 14.69 -15.86
CA LYS A 49 -20.74 15.18 -14.99
C LYS A 49 -19.37 14.72 -15.50
N ARG A 50 -19.28 13.52 -16.07
CA ARG A 50 -18.07 12.94 -16.70
C ARG A 50 -17.71 13.70 -17.98
N GLU A 51 -18.67 13.99 -18.84
CA GLU A 51 -18.48 14.77 -20.08
C GLU A 51 -18.03 16.20 -19.78
N ALA A 52 -18.66 16.87 -18.81
CA ALA A 52 -18.23 18.21 -18.39
C ALA A 52 -16.79 18.20 -17.80
N LYS A 53 -16.41 17.15 -17.07
CA LYS A 53 -15.05 16.97 -16.54
C LYS A 53 -14.05 16.69 -17.68
N ASN A 54 -14.43 15.90 -18.68
CA ASN A 54 -13.59 15.59 -19.84
C ASN A 54 -13.37 16.80 -20.74
N ALA A 55 -14.42 17.57 -21.07
CA ALA A 55 -14.30 18.82 -21.83
C ALA A 55 -13.36 19.82 -21.14
N LYS A 56 -13.43 19.93 -19.80
CA LYS A 56 -12.51 20.77 -19.02
C LYS A 56 -11.07 20.24 -19.00
N ARG A 57 -10.86 18.92 -19.13
CA ARG A 57 -9.54 18.28 -19.21
C ARG A 57 -8.91 18.44 -20.59
N GLU A 58 -9.69 18.27 -21.66
CA GLU A 58 -9.24 18.48 -23.05
C GLU A 58 -8.79 19.92 -23.28
N ALA A 59 -9.58 20.90 -22.80
CA ALA A 59 -9.19 22.31 -22.86
C ALA A 59 -7.88 22.61 -22.12
N LYS A 60 -7.63 21.94 -20.98
CA LYS A 60 -6.38 22.09 -20.22
C LYS A 60 -5.19 21.40 -20.88
N TYR A 61 -5.40 20.24 -21.51
CA TYR A 61 -4.36 19.51 -22.22
C TYR A 61 -3.90 20.27 -23.46
N ALA A 62 -4.85 20.82 -24.24
CA ALA A 62 -4.55 21.71 -25.36
C ALA A 62 -3.70 22.92 -24.91
N ALA A 63 -4.08 23.57 -23.80
CA ALA A 63 -3.32 24.69 -23.25
C ALA A 63 -1.92 24.30 -22.73
N ARG A 64 -1.69 23.03 -22.33
CA ARG A 64 -0.37 22.53 -21.90
C ARG A 64 0.54 22.26 -23.10
N LEU A 65 0.02 21.62 -24.15
CA LEU A 65 0.75 21.38 -25.39
C LEU A 65 1.20 22.70 -26.04
N GLU A 66 0.37 23.73 -25.97
CA GLU A 66 0.72 25.06 -26.47
C GLU A 66 1.90 25.67 -25.69
N ARG A 67 1.90 25.56 -24.36
CA ARG A 67 3.02 26.04 -23.50
C ARG A 67 4.31 25.25 -23.72
N GLU A 68 4.22 23.94 -23.97
CA GLU A 68 5.39 23.11 -24.26
C GLU A 68 6.00 23.49 -25.62
N ARG A 69 5.16 23.71 -26.64
CA ARG A 69 5.60 24.22 -27.95
C ARG A 69 6.27 25.59 -27.83
N ASP A 70 5.72 26.49 -27.02
CA ASP A 70 6.30 27.82 -26.79
C ASP A 70 7.65 27.73 -26.07
N ARG A 71 7.78 26.81 -25.11
CA ARG A 71 9.01 26.58 -24.35
C ARG A 71 10.11 25.94 -25.22
N GLU A 72 9.74 25.04 -26.11
CA GLU A 72 10.63 24.43 -27.08
C GLU A 72 11.10 25.45 -28.13
N ALA A 73 10.20 26.32 -28.61
CA ALA A 73 10.55 27.44 -29.49
C ALA A 73 11.44 28.48 -28.80
N ALA A 74 11.28 28.71 -27.49
CA ALA A 74 12.17 29.58 -26.71
C ALA A 74 13.56 28.94 -26.51
N ARG A 75 13.61 27.63 -26.26
CA ARG A 75 14.86 26.85 -26.15
C ARG A 75 15.63 26.83 -27.47
N ALA A 76 14.95 26.67 -28.60
CA ALA A 76 15.57 26.74 -29.92
C ALA A 76 16.17 28.13 -30.20
N ARG A 77 15.49 29.21 -29.82
CA ARG A 77 16.01 30.59 -29.93
C ARG A 77 17.24 30.84 -29.06
N PHE A 78 17.27 30.29 -27.85
CA PHE A 78 18.42 30.38 -26.95
C PHE A 78 19.65 29.62 -27.49
N LEU A 79 19.44 28.44 -28.06
CA LEU A 79 20.52 27.66 -28.68
C LEU A 79 21.05 28.32 -29.96
N ALA A 80 20.19 28.98 -30.74
CA ALA A 80 20.60 29.69 -31.96
C ALA A 80 21.41 30.98 -31.70
N THR A 81 21.34 31.54 -30.49
CA THR A 81 22.07 32.76 -30.10
C THR A 81 23.38 32.49 -29.36
N SER A 82 23.71 31.21 -29.12
CA SER A 82 24.91 30.78 -28.39
C SER A 82 25.96 30.23 -29.37
N ASN A 83 26.89 31.05 -29.85
CA ASN A 83 28.05 30.62 -30.66
C ASN A 83 29.30 30.45 -29.78
N PRO A 84 30.16 29.42 -29.95
CA PRO A 84 31.30 29.17 -29.08
C PRO A 84 32.57 29.81 -29.64
N GLY A 85 33.25 30.62 -28.82
CA GLY A 85 34.58 31.08 -29.17
C GLY A 85 35.11 32.18 -28.25
N ARG A 86 35.87 31.80 -27.22
CA ARG A 86 37.15 32.46 -26.89
C ARG A 86 37.94 31.75 -25.79
N THR A 87 39.22 31.63 -26.08
CA THR A 87 40.35 31.19 -25.28
C THR A 87 40.66 32.16 -24.12
N ALA A 88 41.25 31.62 -23.03
CA ALA A 88 41.85 32.35 -21.92
C ALA A 88 43.13 33.11 -22.36
N PRO A 89 43.66 34.10 -21.59
CA PRO A 89 44.40 33.81 -20.34
C PRO A 89 44.36 34.88 -19.21
N GLY A 90 44.62 34.40 -17.98
CA GLY A 90 45.52 34.98 -16.94
C GLY A 90 45.20 36.29 -16.21
N THR A 91 45.06 36.24 -14.87
CA THR A 91 45.98 36.85 -13.86
C THR A 91 45.37 36.87 -12.45
N ALA A 92 46.24 36.87 -11.44
CA ALA A 92 45.99 36.67 -10.02
C ALA A 92 45.73 37.95 -9.21
N GLN A 93 45.22 37.76 -7.97
CA GLN A 93 45.15 38.61 -6.75
C GLN A 93 43.69 38.70 -6.25
N SER A 94 43.35 38.76 -4.97
CA SER A 94 44.05 38.62 -3.68
C SER A 94 42.95 38.45 -2.61
N ALA A 95 43.30 37.88 -1.47
CA ALA A 95 42.41 37.60 -0.34
C ALA A 95 41.91 38.87 0.37
N THR A 96 40.65 38.87 0.81
CA THR A 96 40.22 39.50 2.07
C THR A 96 39.16 38.63 2.74
N GLY A 97 39.38 38.34 4.01
CA GLY A 97 38.47 37.59 4.86
C GLY A 97 37.30 38.43 5.35
N SER A 98 36.14 37.80 5.51
CA SER A 98 35.06 38.29 6.36
C SER A 98 34.34 37.10 6.98
N THR A 99 34.41 37.02 8.30
CA THR A 99 33.77 36.00 9.14
C THR A 99 32.28 36.25 9.21
N ALA A 100 31.49 35.48 8.44
CA ALA A 100 30.04 35.44 8.55
C ALA A 100 29.61 34.42 9.62
N ALA A 101 28.71 34.85 10.51
CA ALA A 101 28.09 34.05 11.57
C ALA A 101 27.46 32.74 11.04
N PRO A 102 27.38 31.67 11.85
CA PRO A 102 26.86 30.39 11.39
C PRO A 102 25.40 30.52 10.95
N ALA A 103 25.14 30.16 9.70
CA ALA A 103 23.80 30.09 9.14
C ALA A 103 22.92 29.13 9.96
N PRO A 104 21.63 29.44 10.17
CA PRO A 104 20.73 28.53 10.85
C PRO A 104 20.65 27.21 10.10
N ALA A 105 20.72 26.10 10.85
CA ALA A 105 20.70 24.74 10.33
C ALA A 105 19.57 24.53 9.29
N PRO A 106 19.81 23.78 8.21
CA PRO A 106 18.82 23.58 7.16
C PRO A 106 17.56 22.93 7.75
N ARG A 107 16.45 23.66 7.68
CA ARG A 107 15.10 23.13 7.96
C ARG A 107 14.89 21.91 7.08
N SER A 108 14.48 20.79 7.66
CA SER A 108 14.30 19.52 6.94
C SER A 108 13.41 19.74 5.73
N LYS A 109 13.92 19.49 4.52
CA LYS A 109 13.10 19.50 3.30
C LYS A 109 12.02 18.43 3.48
N GLY A 110 10.75 18.85 3.61
CA GLY A 110 9.63 17.92 3.69
C GLY A 110 9.67 16.96 2.50
N ARG A 111 9.21 15.71 2.68
CA ARG A 111 9.12 14.73 1.59
C ARG A 111 8.29 15.34 0.45
N ARG A 112 8.92 15.50 -0.72
CA ARG A 112 8.29 16.06 -1.91
C ARG A 112 7.34 15.01 -2.51
N ALA A 113 6.12 15.43 -2.84
CA ALA A 113 5.20 14.60 -3.60
C ALA A 113 5.72 14.38 -5.03
N GLN A 114 5.62 13.15 -5.50
CA GLN A 114 5.99 12.69 -6.84
C GLN A 114 4.70 12.42 -7.64
N GLU A 115 4.80 12.42 -8.97
CA GLU A 115 3.66 12.10 -9.86
C GLU A 115 3.87 10.72 -10.51
N ALA A 116 2.78 10.00 -10.74
CA ALA A 116 2.76 8.84 -11.63
C ALA A 116 1.59 8.94 -12.61
N THR A 117 1.76 8.40 -13.82
CA THR A 117 0.74 8.39 -14.87
C THR A 117 0.29 6.96 -15.15
N ILE A 118 -1.01 6.69 -15.09
CA ILE A 118 -1.57 5.37 -15.41
C ILE A 118 -1.32 5.05 -16.88
N VAL A 119 -0.70 3.91 -17.15
CA VAL A 119 -0.43 3.39 -18.50
C VAL A 119 -1.12 2.06 -18.78
N GLY A 120 -1.60 1.37 -17.75
CA GLY A 120 -2.33 0.12 -17.91
C GLY A 120 -3.21 -0.21 -16.72
N LYS A 121 -4.17 -1.08 -16.96
CA LYS A 121 -5.13 -1.54 -15.96
C LYS A 121 -5.59 -2.95 -16.30
N GLU A 122 -5.64 -3.81 -15.29
CA GLU A 122 -5.96 -5.22 -15.46
C GLU A 122 -6.73 -5.73 -14.25
N GLN A 123 -7.86 -6.41 -14.46
CA GLN A 123 -8.58 -7.10 -13.40
C GLN A 123 -7.90 -8.47 -13.18
N ILE A 124 -7.28 -8.69 -12.03
CA ILE A 124 -6.49 -9.91 -11.76
C ILE A 124 -7.22 -10.94 -10.90
N SER A 125 -8.27 -10.51 -10.20
CA SER A 125 -9.29 -11.37 -9.56
C SER A 125 -10.61 -10.58 -9.46
N PRO A 126 -11.76 -11.15 -9.10
CA PRO A 126 -13.01 -10.41 -8.94
C PRO A 126 -12.90 -9.18 -8.01
N ASP A 127 -12.06 -9.27 -6.99
CA ASP A 127 -11.89 -8.24 -5.96
C ASP A 127 -10.56 -7.48 -6.05
N MET A 128 -9.79 -7.65 -7.14
CA MET A 128 -8.49 -6.99 -7.25
C MET A 128 -8.20 -6.49 -8.67
N VAL A 129 -7.77 -5.23 -8.75
CA VAL A 129 -7.30 -4.61 -9.99
C VAL A 129 -5.84 -4.20 -9.86
N ARG A 130 -5.03 -4.55 -10.86
CA ARG A 130 -3.66 -4.07 -11.03
C ARG A 130 -3.67 -2.80 -11.86
N LEU A 131 -3.01 -1.77 -11.36
CA LEU A 131 -2.71 -0.56 -12.11
C LEU A 131 -1.22 -0.53 -12.46
N ARG A 132 -0.92 -0.31 -13.73
CA ARG A 132 0.42 0.01 -14.23
C ARG A 132 0.55 1.51 -14.39
N ALA A 133 1.63 2.08 -13.87
CA ALA A 133 1.90 3.51 -13.96
C ALA A 133 3.37 3.81 -14.25
N LEU A 134 3.64 4.92 -14.93
CA LEU A 134 4.98 5.46 -15.09
C LEU A 134 5.25 6.53 -14.04
N ALA A 135 6.30 6.35 -13.25
CA ALA A 135 6.77 7.26 -12.21
C ALA A 135 8.24 7.65 -12.50
N PRO A 136 8.49 8.70 -13.31
CA PRO A 136 9.84 9.08 -13.72
C PRO A 136 10.81 9.35 -12.56
N GLU A 137 10.31 9.81 -11.42
CA GLU A 137 11.10 10.07 -10.21
C GLU A 137 11.64 8.80 -9.54
N LEU A 138 11.20 7.62 -9.97
CA LEU A 138 11.70 6.33 -9.51
C LEU A 138 12.83 5.76 -10.37
N ILE A 139 13.13 6.37 -11.52
CA ILE A 139 14.21 5.92 -12.41
C ILE A 139 15.56 6.03 -11.69
N GLY A 140 16.35 4.95 -11.79
CA GLY A 140 17.69 4.86 -11.23
C GLY A 140 17.75 4.73 -9.70
N ARG A 141 16.60 4.52 -9.03
CA ARG A 141 16.55 4.26 -7.58
C ARG A 141 16.78 2.79 -7.27
N GLU A 142 17.33 2.54 -6.09
CA GLU A 142 17.50 1.20 -5.53
C GLU A 142 16.28 0.79 -4.70
N PHE A 143 15.94 -0.50 -4.76
CA PHE A 143 14.75 -1.09 -4.16
C PHE A 143 15.12 -2.39 -3.41
N ASP A 144 15.70 -2.22 -2.23
CA ASP A 144 16.24 -3.34 -1.45
C ASP A 144 15.16 -4.21 -0.81
N TYR A 145 13.94 -3.67 -0.63
CA TYR A 145 12.85 -4.33 0.08
C TYR A 145 11.79 -4.92 -0.87
N THR A 146 11.03 -5.90 -0.39
CA THR A 146 9.89 -6.50 -1.12
C THR A 146 8.55 -6.00 -0.61
N ASP A 147 8.52 -5.33 0.53
CA ASP A 147 7.34 -4.68 1.11
C ASP A 147 7.28 -3.17 0.80
N HIS A 148 7.94 -2.73 -0.28
CA HIS A 148 7.95 -1.32 -0.65
C HIS A 148 6.53 -0.78 -0.82
N TYR A 149 6.29 0.41 -0.28
CA TYR A 149 4.97 1.04 -0.35
C TYR A 149 5.04 2.53 -0.63
N ILE A 150 4.00 3.07 -1.25
CA ILE A 150 3.78 4.49 -1.44
C ILE A 150 2.54 4.95 -0.67
N LYS A 151 2.48 6.26 -0.40
CA LYS A 151 1.26 6.91 0.11
C LYS A 151 0.66 7.76 -0.99
N ILE A 152 -0.41 7.26 -1.60
CA ILE A 152 -1.16 7.97 -2.64
C ILE A 152 -1.93 9.11 -1.99
N LEU A 153 -1.85 10.29 -2.60
CA LEU A 153 -2.47 11.53 -2.13
C LEU A 153 -3.79 11.75 -2.87
N PHE A 154 -4.89 11.71 -2.13
CA PHE A 154 -6.22 12.01 -2.65
C PHE A 154 -6.67 13.39 -2.18
N VAL A 155 -7.08 14.22 -3.13
CA VAL A 155 -7.68 15.52 -2.85
C VAL A 155 -9.12 15.31 -2.41
N PRO A 156 -9.55 15.78 -1.22
CA PRO A 156 -10.93 15.65 -0.76
C PRO A 156 -11.90 16.38 -1.68
N ASP A 157 -13.14 15.87 -1.75
CA ASP A 157 -14.22 16.58 -2.42
C ASP A 157 -14.45 17.97 -1.81
N GLY A 158 -14.65 18.97 -2.67
CA GLY A 158 -14.84 20.36 -2.26
C GLY A 158 -13.55 21.16 -2.00
N ALA A 159 -12.38 20.52 -2.06
CA ALA A 159 -11.11 21.24 -1.99
C ALA A 159 -10.94 22.21 -3.18
N PRO A 160 -10.49 23.46 -2.96
CA PRO A 160 -10.37 24.48 -4.00
C PRO A 160 -9.08 24.34 -4.85
N TYR A 161 -8.45 23.16 -4.83
CA TYR A 161 -7.18 22.90 -5.50
C TYR A 161 -7.15 21.52 -6.16
N SER A 162 -6.21 21.33 -7.06
CA SER A 162 -5.92 20.03 -7.68
C SER A 162 -4.41 19.85 -7.77
N TRP A 163 -3.96 18.63 -8.00
CA TRP A 163 -2.56 18.39 -8.35
C TRP A 163 -2.16 19.21 -9.60
N PRO A 164 -0.93 19.78 -9.67
CA PRO A 164 0.13 19.77 -8.66
C PRO A 164 -0.08 20.77 -7.51
N PHE A 165 0.30 20.37 -6.30
CA PHE A 165 0.27 21.22 -5.10
C PHE A 165 1.45 20.97 -4.16
N ASP A 166 1.81 21.98 -3.37
CA ASP A 166 2.81 21.84 -2.30
C ASP A 166 2.12 21.44 -0.97
N LEU A 167 2.55 20.32 -0.38
CA LEU A 167 1.95 19.81 0.86
C LEU A 167 2.10 20.76 2.06
N ALA A 168 3.22 21.50 2.14
CA ALA A 168 3.46 22.43 3.24
C ALA A 168 2.59 23.67 3.11
N GLU A 169 2.36 24.16 1.89
CA GLU A 169 1.41 25.21 1.58
C GLU A 169 -0.02 24.78 1.93
N ILE A 170 -0.48 23.62 1.46
CA ILE A 170 -1.82 23.12 1.77
C ILE A 170 -2.02 22.94 3.28
N LYS A 171 -1.01 22.45 4.01
CA LYS A 171 -1.07 22.33 5.47
C LYS A 171 -1.24 23.68 6.17
N ARG A 172 -0.66 24.75 5.60
CA ARG A 172 -0.76 26.13 6.12
C ARG A 172 -2.06 26.83 5.72
N SER A 173 -2.56 26.60 4.51
CA SER A 173 -3.68 27.36 3.93
C SER A 173 -5.04 26.68 4.03
N GLN A 174 -5.09 25.35 4.20
CA GLN A 174 -6.35 24.60 4.22
C GLN A 174 -6.69 24.01 5.61
N PRO A 175 -7.98 23.97 5.99
CA PRO A 175 -8.45 23.27 7.19
C PRO A 175 -8.23 21.76 7.07
N LYS A 176 -8.13 21.02 8.20
CA LYS A 176 -7.77 19.58 8.23
C LYS A 176 -8.60 18.73 7.26
N HIS A 177 -9.92 18.98 7.16
CA HIS A 177 -10.84 18.21 6.30
C HIS A 177 -10.70 18.49 4.80
N LEU A 178 -10.03 19.58 4.40
CA LEU A 178 -9.74 19.90 3.00
C LEU A 178 -8.29 19.58 2.62
N ARG A 179 -7.50 18.93 3.50
CA ARG A 179 -6.13 18.52 3.18
C ARG A 179 -6.12 17.16 2.48
N PRO A 180 -5.10 16.85 1.66
CA PRO A 180 -5.01 15.56 1.00
C PRO A 180 -5.01 14.43 2.03
N VAL A 181 -5.84 13.43 1.81
CA VAL A 181 -5.84 12.20 2.59
C VAL A 181 -4.94 11.18 1.92
N THR A 182 -4.26 10.35 2.72
CA THR A 182 -3.34 9.35 2.20
C THR A 182 -3.95 7.97 2.24
N ARG A 183 -3.69 7.15 1.22
CA ARG A 183 -3.86 5.69 1.32
C ARG A 183 -2.54 5.02 1.00
N THR A 184 -2.17 4.06 1.83
CA THR A 184 -0.90 3.33 1.72
C THR A 184 -1.11 2.11 0.82
N TYR A 185 -0.27 1.97 -0.21
CA TYR A 185 -0.32 0.86 -1.17
C TYR A 185 1.06 0.30 -1.44
N THR A 186 1.16 -1.02 -1.53
CA THR A 186 2.38 -1.72 -1.89
C THR A 186 2.71 -1.51 -3.37
N LEU A 187 3.99 -1.26 -3.67
CA LEU A 187 4.52 -1.37 -5.02
C LEU A 187 4.72 -2.87 -5.29
N ARG A 188 3.84 -3.45 -6.10
CA ARG A 188 3.89 -4.87 -6.47
C ARG A 188 5.15 -5.19 -7.27
N SER A 189 5.53 -4.31 -8.19
CA SER A 189 6.78 -4.37 -8.94
C SER A 189 7.25 -2.95 -9.27
N VAL A 190 8.56 -2.80 -9.43
CA VAL A 190 9.18 -1.55 -9.88
C VAL A 190 10.29 -1.87 -10.86
N ASP A 191 10.18 -1.36 -12.08
CA ASP A 191 11.28 -1.31 -13.03
C ASP A 191 12.01 0.03 -12.85
N SER A 192 13.18 -0.01 -12.20
CA SER A 192 13.99 1.18 -11.95
C SER A 192 14.66 1.73 -13.22
N ALA A 193 14.71 0.98 -14.33
CA ALA A 193 15.26 1.47 -15.58
C ALA A 193 14.26 2.36 -16.32
N THR A 194 12.98 1.99 -16.29
CA THR A 194 11.90 2.68 -17.02
C THR A 194 11.04 3.58 -16.13
N GLY A 195 11.03 3.33 -14.82
CA GLY A 195 10.12 3.96 -13.86
C GLY A 195 8.71 3.37 -13.91
N GLU A 196 8.50 2.23 -14.59
CA GLU A 196 7.22 1.53 -14.55
C GLU A 196 7.01 0.88 -13.17
N ILE A 197 5.81 1.06 -12.62
CA ILE A 197 5.38 0.48 -11.36
C ILE A 197 4.05 -0.23 -11.52
N GLU A 198 3.88 -1.31 -10.76
CA GLU A 198 2.60 -1.99 -10.58
C GLU A 198 2.10 -1.80 -9.16
N ILE A 199 0.79 -1.57 -9.03
CA ILE A 199 0.11 -1.44 -7.75
C ILE A 199 -1.20 -2.20 -7.82
N ASP A 200 -1.42 -3.10 -6.86
CA ASP A 200 -2.62 -3.91 -6.76
C ASP A 200 -3.59 -3.28 -5.76
N PHE A 201 -4.83 -3.07 -6.20
CA PHE A 201 -5.90 -2.46 -5.42
C PHE A 201 -6.98 -3.48 -5.13
N VAL A 202 -7.19 -3.73 -3.84
CA VAL A 202 -8.36 -4.47 -3.36
C VAL A 202 -9.62 -3.62 -3.55
N LEU A 203 -10.66 -4.23 -4.11
CA LEU A 203 -11.95 -3.65 -4.43
C LEU A 203 -13.03 -4.13 -3.45
N HIS A 204 -12.90 -3.80 -2.16
CA HIS A 204 -13.97 -4.12 -1.21
C HIS A 204 -15.07 -3.05 -1.19
N GLY A 205 -16.26 -3.42 -1.65
CA GLY A 205 -17.47 -2.59 -1.61
C GLY A 205 -17.39 -1.29 -2.42
N ASP A 206 -18.47 -0.51 -2.38
CA ASP A 206 -18.54 0.79 -3.06
C ASP A 206 -18.20 1.98 -2.15
N SER A 207 -17.99 1.73 -0.86
CA SER A 207 -17.68 2.74 0.14
C SER A 207 -16.17 2.82 0.38
N GLY A 208 -15.58 3.96 0.09
CA GLY A 208 -14.15 4.20 0.29
C GLY A 208 -13.61 5.16 -0.75
N LEU A 209 -12.31 5.46 -0.66
CA LEU A 209 -11.68 6.41 -1.58
C LEU A 209 -10.88 5.70 -2.67
N ALA A 210 -9.99 4.79 -2.27
CA ALA A 210 -9.03 4.21 -3.19
C ALA A 210 -9.60 3.05 -4.03
N GLY A 211 -10.49 2.20 -3.48
CA GLY A 211 -11.17 1.16 -4.25
C GLY A 211 -12.00 1.74 -5.42
N PRO A 212 -12.95 2.66 -5.15
CA PRO A 212 -13.69 3.33 -6.21
C PRO A 212 -12.80 4.09 -7.19
N TRP A 213 -11.76 4.78 -6.70
CA TRP A 213 -10.79 5.44 -7.58
C TRP A 213 -10.07 4.45 -8.49
N ALA A 214 -9.56 3.34 -7.98
CA ALA A 214 -8.83 2.34 -8.77
C ALA A 214 -9.73 1.65 -9.81
N ARG A 215 -11.01 1.44 -9.47
CA ARG A 215 -12.02 0.93 -10.41
C ARG A 215 -12.36 1.93 -11.52
N ASP A 216 -12.33 3.23 -11.25
CA ASP A 216 -12.79 4.24 -12.20
C ASP A 216 -11.63 4.97 -12.93
N VAL A 217 -10.39 4.80 -12.47
CA VAL A 217 -9.21 5.44 -13.08
C VAL A 217 -8.95 4.92 -14.49
N GLU A 218 -8.58 5.84 -15.37
CA GLU A 218 -8.34 5.61 -16.80
C GLU A 218 -6.87 5.80 -17.16
N VAL A 219 -6.42 5.13 -18.23
CA VAL A 219 -5.10 5.36 -18.83
C VAL A 219 -4.93 6.85 -19.18
N GLY A 220 -3.73 7.38 -18.91
CA GLY A 220 -3.38 8.79 -19.06
C GLY A 220 -3.75 9.67 -17.86
N GLN A 221 -4.48 9.17 -16.86
CA GLN A 221 -4.68 9.90 -15.60
C GLN A 221 -3.43 9.89 -14.73
N THR A 222 -3.20 10.98 -13.99
CA THR A 222 -2.08 11.08 -13.05
C THR A 222 -2.55 11.05 -11.61
N PHE A 223 -1.68 10.56 -10.72
CA PHE A 223 -1.86 10.64 -9.27
C PHE A 223 -0.56 11.06 -8.60
N ALA A 224 -0.69 11.66 -7.42
CA ALA A 224 0.45 12.08 -6.62
C ALA A 224 0.71 11.10 -5.48
N PHE A 225 1.97 10.91 -5.10
CA PHE A 225 2.33 10.01 -4.01
C PHE A 225 3.58 10.48 -3.23
N LEU A 226 3.75 9.91 -2.03
CA LEU A 226 4.96 10.01 -1.22
C LEU A 226 5.64 8.66 -1.10
N GLY A 227 6.97 8.64 -1.04
CA GLY A 227 7.76 7.42 -0.81
C GLY A 227 8.73 7.09 -1.96
N PRO A 228 9.03 5.79 -2.19
CA PRO A 228 8.58 4.64 -1.40
C PRO A 228 9.18 4.60 0.01
N GLY A 229 8.47 3.96 0.92
CA GLY A 229 9.04 3.33 2.12
C GLY A 229 9.20 1.82 1.90
N GLY A 230 9.73 1.11 2.88
CA GLY A 230 9.94 -0.35 2.88
C GLY A 230 10.84 -0.71 4.05
N GLY A 231 10.84 -1.98 4.46
CA GLY A 231 11.66 -2.42 5.59
C GLY A 231 11.95 -3.91 5.66
N TRP A 232 11.39 -4.72 4.75
CA TRP A 232 11.57 -6.16 4.77
C TRP A 232 11.83 -6.74 3.38
N ALA A 233 12.75 -7.70 3.33
CA ALA A 233 12.99 -8.57 2.18
C ALA A 233 13.41 -9.96 2.71
N PRO A 234 13.16 -11.03 1.94
CA PRO A 234 13.74 -12.33 2.25
C PRO A 234 15.27 -12.25 2.14
N THR A 235 15.97 -12.98 3.01
CA THR A 235 17.45 -13.00 3.07
C THR A 235 17.96 -14.43 3.25
N ALA A 236 19.17 -14.73 2.77
CA ALA A 236 19.75 -16.08 2.85
C ALA A 236 20.08 -16.57 4.29
N LYS A 237 19.65 -15.83 5.32
CA LYS A 237 19.76 -16.22 6.73
C LYS A 237 18.79 -17.35 7.10
N TYR A 238 17.69 -17.48 6.37
CA TYR A 238 16.59 -18.40 6.69
C TYR A 238 16.55 -19.56 5.69
N ASP A 239 16.36 -20.77 6.21
CA ASP A 239 16.22 -21.99 5.41
C ASP A 239 14.78 -22.12 4.86
N HIS A 240 13.82 -21.55 5.58
CA HIS A 240 12.41 -21.58 5.21
C HIS A 240 11.71 -20.25 5.52
N PHE A 241 10.79 -19.83 4.65
CA PHE A 241 9.96 -18.66 4.86
C PHE A 241 8.49 -19.05 5.04
N VAL A 242 7.85 -18.47 6.06
CA VAL A 242 6.39 -18.52 6.21
C VAL A 242 5.84 -17.12 5.97
N LEU A 243 5.15 -16.97 4.85
CA LEU A 243 4.51 -15.73 4.43
C LEU A 243 3.01 -15.88 4.64
N ALA A 244 2.35 -14.92 5.28
CA ALA A 244 0.92 -14.98 5.51
C ALA A 244 0.27 -13.61 5.41
N GLY A 245 -0.88 -13.54 4.72
CA GLY A 245 -1.66 -12.32 4.65
C GLY A 245 -2.96 -12.45 3.88
N ASP A 246 -3.81 -11.44 4.03
CA ASP A 246 -5.00 -11.28 3.22
C ASP A 246 -4.68 -10.58 1.88
N GLU A 247 -5.70 -10.28 1.10
CA GLU A 247 -5.57 -9.62 -0.21
C GLU A 247 -4.76 -8.32 -0.15
N SER A 248 -4.76 -7.61 0.99
CA SER A 248 -4.02 -6.36 1.14
C SER A 248 -2.50 -6.56 1.25
N ALA A 249 -2.06 -7.71 1.74
CA ALA A 249 -0.66 -8.04 1.92
C ALA A 249 -0.09 -8.89 0.78
N ALA A 250 -0.96 -9.51 -0.02
CA ALA A 250 -0.56 -10.36 -1.11
C ALA A 250 0.39 -9.73 -2.14
N PRO A 251 0.33 -8.42 -2.48
CA PRO A 251 1.30 -7.82 -3.39
C PRO A 251 2.73 -7.84 -2.85
N ALA A 252 2.90 -7.65 -1.54
CA ALA A 252 4.21 -7.72 -0.87
C ALA A 252 4.70 -9.18 -0.77
N ILE A 253 3.76 -10.12 -0.54
CA ILE A 253 4.08 -11.55 -0.53
C ILE A 253 4.50 -12.01 -1.93
N ALA A 254 3.82 -11.58 -2.98
CA ALA A 254 4.18 -11.88 -4.36
C ALA A 254 5.61 -11.40 -4.70
N ALA A 255 5.93 -10.14 -4.36
CA ALA A 255 7.28 -9.58 -4.54
C ALA A 255 8.33 -10.31 -3.68
N ALA A 256 7.95 -10.82 -2.51
CA ALA A 256 8.82 -11.63 -1.66
C ALA A 256 9.10 -13.01 -2.28
N LEU A 257 8.07 -13.67 -2.79
CA LEU A 257 8.16 -14.99 -3.43
C LEU A 257 9.08 -14.95 -4.67
N GLU A 258 9.08 -13.86 -5.43
CA GLU A 258 10.00 -13.64 -6.57
C GLU A 258 11.47 -13.51 -6.15
N ARG A 259 11.73 -13.22 -4.87
CA ARG A 259 13.07 -12.93 -4.34
C ARG A 259 13.52 -13.91 -3.26
N ILE A 260 12.87 -15.07 -3.14
CA ILE A 260 13.32 -16.13 -2.25
C ILE A 260 14.76 -16.54 -2.65
N PRO A 261 15.74 -16.49 -1.72
CA PRO A 261 17.10 -16.89 -2.00
C PRO A 261 17.20 -18.35 -2.43
N ALA A 262 18.13 -18.64 -3.35
CA ALA A 262 18.45 -20.01 -3.70
C ALA A 262 18.87 -20.81 -2.45
N GLY A 263 18.34 -22.03 -2.31
CA GLY A 263 18.56 -22.89 -1.14
C GLY A 263 17.60 -22.65 0.03
N SER A 264 16.72 -21.65 -0.06
CA SER A 264 15.60 -21.46 0.86
C SER A 264 14.30 -21.95 0.24
N SER A 265 13.38 -22.43 1.07
CA SER A 265 12.01 -22.75 0.65
C SER A 265 11.00 -21.75 1.24
N ALA A 266 9.79 -21.70 0.71
CA ALA A 266 8.73 -20.83 1.21
C ALA A 266 7.36 -21.50 1.16
N VAL A 267 6.53 -21.20 2.15
CA VAL A 267 5.08 -21.38 2.08
C VAL A 267 4.39 -20.03 2.24
N ALA A 268 3.44 -19.74 1.37
CA ALA A 268 2.59 -18.57 1.43
C ALA A 268 1.14 -18.95 1.72
N PHE A 269 0.57 -18.41 2.80
CA PHE A 269 -0.85 -18.52 3.13
C PHE A 269 -1.56 -17.23 2.74
N ILE A 270 -2.50 -17.31 1.81
CA ILE A 270 -3.17 -16.12 1.27
C ILE A 270 -4.67 -16.24 1.50
N GLU A 271 -5.22 -15.39 2.35
CA GLU A 271 -6.67 -15.32 2.54
C GLU A 271 -7.32 -14.59 1.37
N VAL A 272 -8.31 -15.23 0.74
CA VAL A 272 -9.18 -14.63 -0.28
C VAL A 272 -10.63 -14.98 0.03
N GLU A 273 -11.59 -14.26 -0.55
CA GLU A 273 -13.00 -14.45 -0.23
C GLU A 273 -13.50 -15.89 -0.46
N ALA A 274 -13.27 -16.44 -1.67
CA ALA A 274 -13.75 -17.77 -2.05
C ALA A 274 -12.92 -18.35 -3.21
N ALA A 275 -13.20 -19.60 -3.58
CA ALA A 275 -12.68 -20.18 -4.81
C ALA A 275 -13.05 -19.32 -6.03
N GLY A 276 -12.09 -19.08 -6.93
CA GLY A 276 -12.21 -18.14 -8.05
C GLY A 276 -11.80 -16.70 -7.73
N HIS A 277 -11.45 -16.41 -6.47
CA HIS A 277 -10.92 -15.11 -6.03
C HIS A 277 -9.40 -15.13 -5.86
N GLU A 278 -8.75 -16.24 -6.24
CA GLU A 278 -7.31 -16.37 -6.21
C GLU A 278 -6.65 -15.31 -7.10
N ILE A 279 -5.48 -14.87 -6.67
CA ILE A 279 -4.67 -13.87 -7.36
C ILE A 279 -3.40 -14.54 -7.89
N PRO A 280 -2.86 -14.10 -9.03
CA PRO A 280 -1.64 -14.68 -9.57
C PRO A 280 -0.46 -14.52 -8.60
N LEU A 281 0.15 -15.63 -8.20
CA LEU A 281 1.30 -15.67 -7.30
C LEU A 281 2.40 -16.56 -7.88
N PRO A 282 3.68 -16.24 -7.63
CA PRO A 282 4.78 -17.12 -8.02
C PRO A 282 4.66 -18.48 -7.33
N THR A 283 4.90 -19.54 -8.09
CA THR A 283 4.96 -20.93 -7.62
C THR A 283 6.18 -21.62 -8.20
N GLY A 284 6.75 -22.59 -7.48
CA GLY A 284 7.93 -23.33 -7.93
C GLY A 284 8.21 -24.54 -7.04
N GLU A 285 9.28 -25.27 -7.31
CA GLU A 285 9.66 -26.47 -6.54
C GLU A 285 9.84 -26.16 -5.05
N ASP A 286 10.45 -25.02 -4.73
CA ASP A 286 10.71 -24.56 -3.36
C ASP A 286 9.64 -23.58 -2.83
N ILE A 287 8.56 -23.33 -3.58
CA ILE A 287 7.53 -22.34 -3.24
C ILE A 287 6.15 -22.99 -3.28
N GLU A 288 5.54 -23.11 -2.11
CA GLU A 288 4.15 -23.57 -1.95
C GLU A 288 3.23 -22.36 -1.69
N VAL A 289 2.13 -22.26 -2.45
CA VAL A 289 1.07 -21.28 -2.21
C VAL A 289 -0.20 -22.00 -1.77
N ARG A 290 -0.74 -21.59 -0.61
CA ARG A 290 -1.98 -22.11 -0.03
C ARG A 290 -3.00 -20.98 0.07
N PHE A 291 -3.99 -21.02 -0.81
CA PHE A 291 -5.15 -20.14 -0.67
C PHE A 291 -6.04 -20.61 0.48
N VAL A 292 -6.39 -19.68 1.35
CA VAL A 292 -7.30 -19.89 2.48
C VAL A 292 -8.59 -19.16 2.17
N TYR A 293 -9.67 -19.89 1.94
CA TYR A 293 -10.96 -19.30 1.58
C TYR A 293 -11.70 -18.82 2.83
N ARG A 294 -12.09 -17.55 2.82
CA ARG A 294 -12.81 -16.90 3.92
C ARG A 294 -14.24 -17.42 4.04
N GLU A 295 -14.92 -17.63 2.91
CA GLU A 295 -16.31 -18.11 2.82
C GLU A 295 -17.26 -17.39 3.78
N GLY A 296 -17.16 -16.05 3.84
CA GLY A 296 -17.96 -15.22 4.74
C GLY A 296 -17.53 -15.21 6.22
N ALA A 297 -16.45 -15.91 6.59
CA ALA A 297 -15.86 -15.81 7.92
C ALA A 297 -15.28 -14.41 8.18
N MET A 298 -14.98 -14.12 9.45
CA MET A 298 -14.33 -12.86 9.81
C MET A 298 -12.94 -12.80 9.14
N PRO A 299 -12.57 -11.67 8.48
CA PRO A 299 -11.24 -11.49 7.92
C PRO A 299 -10.12 -11.85 8.90
N GLY A 300 -9.20 -12.69 8.45
CA GLY A 300 -8.01 -13.11 9.19
C GLY A 300 -8.23 -14.24 10.19
N SER A 301 -9.48 -14.66 10.45
CA SER A 301 -9.77 -15.73 11.42
C SER A 301 -9.31 -17.09 10.92
N VAL A 302 -9.74 -17.48 9.70
CA VAL A 302 -9.38 -18.76 9.08
C VAL A 302 -7.90 -18.81 8.69
N LEU A 303 -7.33 -17.69 8.22
CA LEU A 303 -5.89 -17.60 7.95
C LEU A 303 -5.05 -17.76 9.23
N SER A 304 -5.47 -17.15 10.33
CA SER A 304 -4.79 -17.34 11.61
C SER A 304 -4.79 -18.81 12.03
N ASP A 305 -5.88 -19.54 11.82
CA ASP A 305 -5.95 -20.96 12.16
C ASP A 305 -5.06 -21.80 11.24
N ALA A 306 -5.08 -21.54 9.93
CA ALA A 306 -4.22 -22.22 8.96
C ALA A 306 -2.73 -22.07 9.29
N VAL A 307 -2.27 -20.86 9.63
CA VAL A 307 -0.88 -20.60 10.00
C VAL A 307 -0.51 -21.28 11.32
N ARG A 308 -1.40 -21.28 12.32
CA ARG A 308 -1.17 -21.92 13.63
C ARG A 308 -1.08 -23.45 13.54
N SER A 309 -1.74 -24.03 12.56
CA SER A 309 -1.71 -25.47 12.28
C SER A 309 -0.48 -25.90 11.46
N TYR A 310 0.25 -24.96 10.86
CA TYR A 310 1.44 -25.27 10.09
C TYR A 310 2.66 -25.52 10.99
N THR A 311 3.41 -26.57 10.66
CA THR A 311 4.70 -26.87 11.30
C THR A 311 5.79 -26.72 10.24
N PRO A 312 6.63 -25.67 10.30
CA PRO A 312 7.74 -25.50 9.40
C PRO A 312 8.75 -26.66 9.50
N PRO A 313 9.53 -26.93 8.44
CA PRO A 313 10.66 -27.84 8.54
C PRO A 313 11.68 -27.35 9.58
N PRO A 314 12.54 -28.24 10.12
CA PRO A 314 13.64 -27.85 10.98
C PRO A 314 14.57 -26.84 10.29
N GLY A 315 15.09 -25.87 11.03
CA GLY A 315 15.98 -24.83 10.52
C GLY A 315 15.60 -23.43 11.00
N HIS A 316 16.26 -22.42 10.46
CA HIS A 316 15.93 -21.02 10.71
C HIS A 316 14.74 -20.60 9.84
N VAL A 317 13.65 -20.19 10.49
CA VAL A 317 12.42 -19.78 9.81
C VAL A 317 12.25 -18.28 9.85
N GLY A 318 12.11 -17.66 8.67
CA GLY A 318 11.76 -16.25 8.51
C GLY A 318 10.25 -16.08 8.36
N TRP A 319 9.65 -15.14 9.09
CA TRP A 319 8.21 -14.90 9.06
C TRP A 319 7.89 -13.53 8.47
N PHE A 320 6.91 -13.48 7.57
CA PHE A 320 6.30 -12.24 7.08
C PHE A 320 4.78 -12.37 7.19
N VAL A 321 4.17 -11.68 8.16
CA VAL A 321 2.76 -11.83 8.50
C VAL A 321 2.07 -10.47 8.51
N HIS A 322 1.42 -10.09 7.43
CA HIS A 322 0.86 -8.77 7.23
C HIS A 322 -0.61 -8.87 6.79
N GLY A 323 -1.47 -7.93 7.16
CA GLY A 323 -2.90 -7.97 6.79
C GLY A 323 -3.79 -7.33 7.85
N VAL A 324 -4.98 -7.87 8.06
CA VAL A 324 -5.94 -7.36 9.06
C VAL A 324 -5.40 -7.45 10.50
N ALA A 325 -5.56 -6.36 11.27
CA ALA A 325 -5.00 -6.23 12.63
C ALA A 325 -5.48 -7.30 13.61
N GLU A 326 -6.70 -7.81 13.45
CA GLU A 326 -7.27 -8.89 14.24
C GLU A 326 -6.46 -10.20 14.11
N MET A 327 -6.05 -10.57 12.89
CA MET A 327 -5.14 -11.70 12.64
C MET A 327 -3.77 -11.44 13.30
N ILE A 328 -3.25 -10.22 13.16
CA ILE A 328 -1.94 -9.85 13.69
C ILE A 328 -1.89 -10.03 15.21
N LYS A 329 -2.94 -9.62 15.93
CA LYS A 329 -3.03 -9.85 17.38
C LYS A 329 -2.92 -11.35 17.71
N ALA A 330 -3.69 -12.19 17.01
CA ALA A 330 -3.69 -13.64 17.24
C ALA A 330 -2.33 -14.29 16.94
N LEU A 331 -1.73 -13.97 15.79
CA LEU A 331 -0.48 -14.57 15.34
C LEU A 331 0.74 -14.08 16.14
N ARG A 332 0.76 -12.82 16.60
CA ARG A 332 1.84 -12.35 17.50
C ARG A 332 1.85 -13.13 18.81
N ARG A 333 0.69 -13.33 19.44
CA ARG A 333 0.58 -14.16 20.65
C ARG A 333 1.05 -15.59 20.37
N HIS A 334 0.64 -16.19 19.27
CA HIS A 334 1.06 -17.54 18.93
C HIS A 334 2.58 -17.65 18.70
N LEU A 335 3.14 -16.80 17.85
CA LEU A 335 4.55 -16.89 17.45
C LEU A 335 5.48 -16.48 18.59
N PHE A 336 5.24 -15.34 19.23
CA PHE A 336 6.19 -14.79 20.21
C PHE A 336 6.03 -15.39 21.59
N VAL A 337 4.79 -15.70 22.02
CA VAL A 337 4.53 -16.24 23.36
C VAL A 337 4.51 -17.76 23.33
N ALA A 338 3.63 -18.37 22.51
CA ALA A 338 3.44 -19.82 22.56
C ALA A 338 4.56 -20.61 21.86
N LYS A 339 5.21 -20.05 20.84
CA LYS A 339 6.29 -20.71 20.08
C LYS A 339 7.68 -20.15 20.37
N GLY A 340 7.79 -19.02 21.08
CA GLY A 340 9.08 -18.40 21.42
C GLY A 340 9.87 -17.91 20.20
N VAL A 341 9.21 -17.62 19.08
CA VAL A 341 9.86 -17.07 17.88
C VAL A 341 10.44 -15.70 18.22
N SER A 342 11.70 -15.47 17.86
CA SER A 342 12.35 -14.18 18.05
C SER A 342 11.70 -13.12 17.16
N LYS A 343 11.42 -11.94 17.74
CA LYS A 343 10.91 -10.77 17.00
C LYS A 343 11.82 -10.34 15.84
N ARG A 344 13.11 -10.70 15.86
CA ARG A 344 14.07 -10.40 14.78
C ARG A 344 13.90 -11.29 13.56
N ASP A 345 13.23 -12.42 13.72
CA ASP A 345 12.99 -13.40 12.66
C ASP A 345 11.58 -13.24 12.06
N ALA A 346 10.84 -12.20 12.45
CA ALA A 346 9.48 -11.95 12.02
C ALA A 346 9.21 -10.48 11.68
N SER A 347 8.70 -10.22 10.48
CA SER A 347 8.04 -8.96 10.13
C SER A 347 6.53 -9.15 10.26
N ILE A 348 5.91 -8.47 11.22
CA ILE A 348 4.49 -8.63 11.52
C ILE A 348 3.82 -7.27 11.68
N SER A 349 2.84 -6.95 10.84
CA SER A 349 2.22 -5.61 10.80
C SER A 349 0.77 -5.63 10.33
N GLY A 350 -0.10 -4.92 11.06
CA GLY A 350 -1.48 -4.67 10.64
C GLY A 350 -1.53 -3.59 9.54
N TYR A 351 -2.00 -3.96 8.35
CA TYR A 351 -2.19 -3.05 7.22
C TYR A 351 -3.48 -2.27 7.35
N TRP A 352 -4.54 -2.93 7.79
CA TRP A 352 -5.85 -2.34 8.03
C TRP A 352 -6.50 -2.97 9.25
N ARG A 353 -7.63 -2.42 9.68
CA ARG A 353 -8.36 -2.90 10.85
C ARG A 353 -9.86 -2.85 10.59
N LEU A 354 -10.58 -3.86 11.09
CA LEU A 354 -12.03 -3.93 10.93
C LEU A 354 -12.70 -2.66 11.48
N ARG A 355 -13.69 -2.15 10.72
CA ARG A 355 -14.51 -0.98 11.07
C ARG A 355 -13.73 0.33 11.26
N MET A 356 -12.48 0.41 10.77
CA MET A 356 -11.68 1.63 10.80
C MET A 356 -11.29 2.05 9.40
N THR A 357 -11.35 3.35 9.13
CA THR A 357 -10.72 3.95 7.96
C THR A 357 -9.19 3.99 8.14
N GLU A 358 -8.43 4.11 7.05
CA GLU A 358 -6.96 4.29 7.12
C GLU A 358 -6.58 5.43 8.07
N ASP A 359 -7.28 6.57 8.04
CA ASP A 359 -6.94 7.71 8.89
C ASP A 359 -7.12 7.38 10.39
N GLN A 360 -8.20 6.69 10.76
CA GLN A 360 -8.45 6.22 12.13
C GLN A 360 -7.45 5.13 12.55
N TRP A 361 -7.11 4.23 11.64
CA TRP A 361 -6.14 3.17 11.90
C TRP A 361 -4.75 3.74 12.11
N GLN A 362 -4.26 4.62 11.23
CA GLN A 362 -2.94 5.23 11.37
C GLN A 362 -2.82 6.10 12.64
N GLU A 363 -3.90 6.80 13.04
CA GLU A 363 -3.93 7.56 14.30
C GLU A 363 -3.84 6.64 15.54
N SER A 364 -4.43 5.44 15.51
CA SER A 364 -4.49 4.51 16.67
C SER A 364 -3.44 3.37 16.65
N LYS A 365 -2.77 3.13 15.52
CA LYS A 365 -1.87 1.98 15.31
C LYS A 365 -0.74 1.92 16.34
N ARG A 366 -0.17 3.07 16.71
CA ARG A 366 0.93 3.13 17.70
C ARG A 366 0.49 2.60 19.07
N GLU A 367 -0.69 3.00 19.52
CA GLU A 367 -1.25 2.58 20.80
C GLU A 367 -1.63 1.10 20.76
N PHE A 368 -2.19 0.64 19.65
CA PHE A 368 -2.47 -0.77 19.42
C PHE A 368 -1.20 -1.64 19.52
N VAL A 369 -0.12 -1.26 18.84
CA VAL A 369 1.15 -2.00 18.89
C VAL A 369 1.73 -2.00 20.30
N ALA A 370 1.73 -0.86 20.99
CA ALA A 370 2.22 -0.77 22.36
C ALA A 370 1.43 -1.66 23.33
N ALA A 371 0.12 -1.75 23.17
CA ALA A 371 -0.72 -2.65 23.97
C ALA A 371 -0.39 -4.12 23.72
N LEU A 372 -0.16 -4.52 22.47
CA LEU A 372 0.26 -5.89 22.15
C LEU A 372 1.63 -6.23 22.75
N GLU A 373 2.59 -5.30 22.68
CA GLU A 373 3.92 -5.51 23.27
C GLU A 373 3.85 -5.66 24.79
N ALA A 374 3.01 -4.87 25.47
CA ALA A 374 2.78 -5.02 26.90
C ALA A 374 2.11 -6.36 27.26
N GLU A 375 1.11 -6.81 26.48
CA GLU A 375 0.47 -8.12 26.65
C GLU A 375 1.49 -9.27 26.46
N GLU A 376 2.36 -9.18 25.45
CA GLU A 376 3.42 -10.15 25.18
C GLU A 376 4.45 -10.22 26.32
N GLU A 377 4.90 -9.07 26.83
CA GLU A 377 5.83 -9.01 27.96
C GLU A 377 5.21 -9.54 29.25
N ALA A 378 3.93 -9.29 29.49
CA ALA A 378 3.22 -9.83 30.64
C ALA A 378 3.12 -11.36 30.54
N ALA A 379 2.72 -11.90 29.39
CA ALA A 379 2.60 -13.34 29.17
C ALA A 379 3.95 -14.07 29.22
N ALA A 380 5.05 -13.42 28.83
CA ALA A 380 6.39 -13.99 28.94
C ALA A 380 6.93 -14.02 30.39
N ARG A 381 6.30 -13.29 31.32
CA ARG A 381 6.64 -13.27 32.76
C ARG A 381 5.77 -14.21 33.60
N GLU A 382 4.69 -14.75 33.05
CA GLU A 382 3.86 -15.74 33.72
C GLU A 382 4.59 -17.11 33.68
N PRO A 383 4.91 -17.70 34.86
CA PRO A 383 5.80 -18.85 34.99
C PRO A 383 5.23 -20.18 34.49
#